data_AF-A0A3S1Z4F4-F1
#
_entry.id   AF-A0A3S1Z4F4-F1
#
_cell.length_a   1.000
_cell.length_b   1.000
_cell.length_c   1.000
_cell.angle_alpha   90.00
_cell.angle_beta   90.00
_cell.angle_gamma   90.00
#
_symmetry.space_group_name_H-M   'P 1'
#
loop_
_entity.id
_entity.type
_entity.pdbx_description
1 polymer ?
#
loop_
_entity_poly.entity_id
_entity_poly.type
_entity_poly.pdbx_seq_one_letter_code
_entity_poly.pdbx_strand_id
1 'polypeptide(L)'
;PLTGAFYGFELVIGIYSVANVAPVMTAAISASLTAEMFGGVPFPLELSGLPALTASQYVPFLLLGLLGGAASIAIMHLVTLIERGFARLSIDASLRPVIGGVIVGLLGLITPQVLSSGHGALHREFSMNYGLAVVASVFVLKLAASAVSLGSGFRGGLFFASLFLGALLGKAFADVMLVISPATGID
;
A
#
# COMPACT_ATOMS: atom_id res chain seq x y z
N PRO A 1 -15.14 -8.65 -5.51
CA PRO A 1 -15.03 -10.11 -5.70
C PRO A 1 -13.79 -10.56 -6.49
N LEU A 2 -13.53 -10.02 -7.69
CA LEU A 2 -12.45 -10.50 -8.58
C LEU A 2 -11.05 -10.43 -7.93
N THR A 3 -10.66 -9.29 -7.37
CA THR A 3 -9.36 -9.13 -6.69
C THR A 3 -9.17 -10.16 -5.58
N GLY A 4 -10.21 -10.45 -4.80
CA GLY A 4 -10.16 -11.47 -3.75
C GLY A 4 -10.00 -12.89 -4.30
N ALA A 5 -10.62 -13.19 -5.44
CA ALA A 5 -10.47 -14.49 -6.11
C ALA A 5 -9.05 -14.69 -6.64
N PHE A 6 -8.49 -13.70 -7.35
CA PHE A 6 -7.11 -13.76 -7.83
C PHE A 6 -6.09 -13.83 -6.69
N TYR A 7 -6.29 -13.06 -5.63
CA TYR A 7 -5.47 -13.19 -4.41
C TYR A 7 -5.53 -14.62 -3.84
N GLY A 8 -6.72 -15.23 -3.80
CA GLY A 8 -6.90 -16.61 -3.37
C GLY A 8 -6.16 -17.62 -4.26
N PHE A 9 -6.24 -17.45 -5.59
CA PHE A 9 -5.52 -18.33 -6.52
C PHE A 9 -4.00 -18.19 -6.40
N GLU A 10 -3.47 -16.96 -6.32
CA GLU A 10 -2.04 -16.71 -6.38
C GLU A 10 -1.33 -16.96 -5.06
N LEU A 11 -1.88 -16.45 -3.96
CA LEU A 11 -1.18 -16.42 -2.68
C LEU A 11 -1.61 -17.52 -1.71
N VAL A 12 -2.87 -17.98 -1.78
CA VAL A 12 -3.37 -19.01 -0.85
C VAL A 12 -3.25 -20.41 -1.46
N ILE A 13 -3.75 -20.58 -2.69
CA ILE A 13 -3.74 -21.89 -3.39
C ILE A 13 -2.42 -22.09 -4.14
N GLY A 14 -1.86 -21.03 -4.72
CA GLY A 14 -0.63 -21.06 -5.50
C GLY A 14 -0.74 -21.80 -6.84
N ILE A 15 -1.96 -22.13 -7.29
CA ILE A 15 -2.19 -22.91 -8.52
C ILE A 15 -3.44 -22.39 -9.24
N TYR A 16 -3.27 -22.12 -10.54
CA TYR A 16 -4.36 -21.86 -11.46
C TYR A 16 -4.88 -23.17 -12.07
N SER A 17 -5.92 -23.75 -11.48
CA SER A 17 -6.61 -24.94 -11.99
C SER A 17 -8.06 -24.61 -12.32
N VAL A 18 -8.53 -25.10 -13.47
CA VAL A 18 -9.94 -24.97 -13.90
C VAL A 18 -10.90 -25.50 -12.84
N ALA A 19 -10.52 -26.58 -12.14
CA ALA A 19 -11.32 -27.17 -11.07
C ALA A 19 -11.52 -26.20 -9.88
N ASN A 20 -10.55 -25.31 -9.63
CA ASN A 20 -10.61 -24.35 -8.52
C ASN A 20 -11.34 -23.07 -8.91
N VAL A 21 -11.57 -22.81 -10.20
CA VAL A 21 -12.21 -21.57 -10.67
C VAL A 21 -13.60 -21.42 -10.08
N ALA A 22 -14.47 -22.41 -10.27
CA ALA A 22 -15.85 -22.37 -9.80
C ALA A 22 -15.97 -22.19 -8.28
N PRO A 23 -15.32 -23.00 -7.41
CA PRO A 23 -15.47 -22.86 -5.97
C PRO A 23 -14.89 -21.53 -5.42
N VAL A 24 -13.72 -21.10 -5.91
CA VAL A 24 -13.11 -19.85 -5.42
C VAL A 24 -13.89 -18.62 -5.87
N MET A 25 -14.37 -18.60 -7.11
CA MET A 25 -15.21 -17.51 -7.61
C MET A 25 -16.54 -17.45 -6.85
N THR A 26 -17.18 -18.59 -6.61
CA THR A 26 -18.42 -18.66 -5.83
C THR A 26 -18.19 -18.13 -4.42
N ALA A 27 -17.13 -18.57 -3.74
CA ALA A 27 -16.77 -18.09 -2.41
C ALA A 27 -16.50 -16.58 -2.39
N ALA A 28 -15.76 -16.04 -3.37
CA ALA A 28 -15.45 -14.62 -3.47
C ALA A 28 -16.70 -13.75 -3.73
N ILE A 29 -17.64 -14.25 -4.53
CA ILE A 29 -18.93 -13.58 -4.77
C ILE A 29 -19.79 -13.63 -3.51
N SER A 30 -19.95 -14.81 -2.89
CA SER A 30 -20.71 -14.96 -1.65
C SER A 30 -20.17 -14.07 -0.54
N ALA A 31 -18.85 -14.00 -0.37
CA ALA A 31 -18.21 -13.10 0.59
C ALA A 31 -18.48 -11.62 0.27
N SER A 32 -18.42 -11.23 -1.01
CA SER A 32 -18.70 -9.85 -1.44
C SER A 32 -20.14 -9.45 -1.15
N LEU A 33 -21.12 -10.30 -1.52
CA LEU A 33 -22.54 -10.05 -1.27
C LEU A 33 -22.86 -10.04 0.22
N THR A 34 -22.24 -10.93 0.99
CA THR A 34 -22.39 -10.95 2.44
C THR A 34 -21.86 -9.65 3.05
N ALA A 35 -20.67 -9.21 2.65
CA ALA A 35 -20.11 -7.95 3.13
C ALA A 35 -21.02 -6.77 2.81
N GLU A 36 -21.56 -6.70 1.60
CA GLU A 36 -22.50 -5.66 1.17
C GLU A 36 -23.80 -5.68 2.00
N MET A 37 -24.36 -6.86 2.27
CA MET A 37 -25.55 -7.02 3.10
C MET A 37 -25.34 -6.53 4.54
N PHE A 38 -24.12 -6.65 5.08
CA PHE A 38 -23.75 -6.12 6.39
C PHE A 38 -23.33 -4.64 6.35
N GLY A 39 -23.55 -3.93 5.24
CA GLY A 39 -23.21 -2.51 5.10
C GLY A 39 -21.73 -2.26 4.81
N GLY A 40 -21.00 -3.27 4.34
CA GLY A 40 -19.64 -3.13 3.83
C GLY A 40 -19.64 -2.25 2.58
N VAL A 41 -19.27 -0.98 2.75
CA VAL A 41 -19.19 -0.04 1.64
C VAL A 41 -17.90 -0.32 0.87
N PRO A 42 -17.96 -0.59 -0.45
CA PRO A 42 -16.74 -0.60 -1.26
C PRO A 42 -16.04 0.75 -1.11
N PHE A 43 -14.72 0.79 -1.28
CA PHE A 43 -13.95 2.03 -1.35
C PHE A 43 -13.71 2.36 -2.83
N PRO A 44 -14.70 2.92 -3.56
CA PRO A 44 -14.53 3.21 -4.98
C PRO A 44 -13.51 4.33 -5.14
N LEU A 45 -12.42 4.02 -5.84
CA LEU A 45 -11.57 5.02 -6.47
C LEU A 45 -12.10 5.25 -7.87
N GLU A 46 -12.97 6.25 -8.02
CA GLU A 46 -13.45 6.66 -9.33
C GLU A 46 -12.42 7.60 -9.97
N LEU A 47 -11.64 7.05 -10.90
CA LEU A 47 -10.76 7.82 -11.77
C LEU A 47 -11.54 8.15 -13.04
N SER A 48 -12.02 9.38 -13.16
CA SER A 48 -12.72 9.84 -14.36
C SER A 48 -11.76 10.56 -15.31
N GLY A 49 -11.90 10.30 -16.61
CA GLY A 49 -11.18 11.05 -17.65
C GLY A 49 -9.70 10.72 -17.84
N LEU A 50 -9.28 9.46 -17.64
CA LEU A 50 -7.90 9.06 -17.93
C LEU A 50 -7.57 9.24 -19.43
N PRO A 51 -6.49 9.96 -19.79
CA PRO A 51 -6.09 10.13 -21.18
C PRO A 51 -5.64 8.80 -21.79
N ALA A 52 -5.73 8.69 -23.12
CA ALA A 52 -5.23 7.52 -23.82
C ALA A 52 -3.70 7.41 -23.65
N LEU A 53 -3.23 6.20 -23.35
CA LEU A 53 -1.80 5.93 -23.21
C LEU A 53 -1.06 6.21 -24.52
N THR A 54 0.03 6.95 -24.42
CA THR A 54 0.91 7.23 -25.56
C THR A 54 2.16 6.37 -25.50
N ALA A 55 2.77 6.08 -26.65
CA ALA A 55 3.91 5.16 -26.73
C ALA A 55 5.13 5.64 -25.91
N SER A 56 5.28 6.95 -25.72
CA SER A 56 6.34 7.55 -24.92
C SER A 56 6.17 7.31 -23.41
N GLN A 57 4.96 6.97 -22.93
CA GLN A 57 4.67 6.73 -21.52
C GLN A 57 5.01 5.31 -21.05
N TYR A 58 5.22 4.35 -21.96
CA TYR A 58 5.56 2.98 -21.57
C TYR A 58 6.87 2.89 -20.79
N VAL A 59 7.92 3.59 -21.23
CA VAL A 59 9.24 3.55 -20.55
C VAL A 59 9.15 4.16 -19.14
N PRO A 60 8.56 5.36 -18.94
CA PRO A 60 8.28 5.88 -17.59
C PRO A 60 7.49 4.93 -16.70
N PHE A 61 6.43 4.28 -17.20
CA PHE A 61 5.64 3.35 -16.38
C PHE A 61 6.38 2.05 -16.04
N LEU A 62 7.26 1.56 -16.93
CA LEU A 62 8.17 0.46 -16.60
C LEU A 62 9.12 0.85 -15.46
N LEU A 63 9.68 2.07 -15.50
CA LEU A 63 10.50 2.60 -14.42
C LEU A 63 9.71 2.73 -13.11
N LEU A 64 8.48 3.22 -13.16
CA LEU A 64 7.59 3.28 -12.00
C LEU A 64 7.36 1.89 -11.39
N GLY A 65 7.14 0.88 -12.23
CA GLY A 65 7.02 -0.52 -11.79
C GLY A 65 8.28 -1.04 -11.09
N LEU A 66 9.47 -0.74 -11.64
CA LEU A 66 10.74 -1.09 -11.01
C LEU A 66 10.95 -0.38 -9.66
N LEU A 67 10.61 0.91 -9.58
CA LEU A 67 10.67 1.68 -8.35
C LEU A 67 9.70 1.12 -7.29
N GLY A 68 8.49 0.74 -7.70
CA GLY A 68 7.50 0.08 -6.84
C GLY A 68 8.00 -1.27 -6.31
N GLY A 69 8.63 -2.08 -7.17
CA GLY A 69 9.28 -3.32 -6.79
C GLY A 69 10.41 -3.11 -5.79
N ALA A 70 11.28 -2.13 -6.03
CA ALA A 70 12.36 -1.77 -5.11
C ALA A 70 11.84 -1.29 -3.75
N ALA A 71 10.79 -0.45 -3.74
CA ALA A 71 10.13 0.00 -2.51
C ALA A 71 9.52 -1.18 -1.73
N SER A 72 8.95 -2.17 -2.43
CA SER A 72 8.41 -3.39 -1.84
C SER A 72 9.48 -4.27 -1.19
N ILE A 73 10.66 -4.38 -1.81
CA ILE A 73 11.81 -5.08 -1.23
C ILE A 73 12.32 -4.33 0.01
N ALA A 74 12.39 -2.99 -0.06
CA ALA A 74 12.86 -2.14 1.01
C ALA A 74 11.97 -2.25 2.27
N ILE A 75 10.64 -2.24 2.12
CA ILE A 75 9.73 -2.39 3.26
C ILE A 75 9.90 -3.77 3.92
N MET A 76 10.06 -4.85 3.15
CA MET A 76 10.31 -6.19 3.70
C MET A 76 11.62 -6.28 4.46
N HIS A 77 12.69 -5.70 3.92
CA HIS A 77 13.97 -5.63 4.62
C HIS A 77 13.87 -4.82 5.91
N LEU A 78 13.13 -3.70 5.90
CA LEU A 78 12.96 -2.86 7.07
C LEU A 78 12.16 -3.57 8.18
N VAL A 79 11.10 -4.30 7.82
CA VAL A 79 10.35 -5.16 8.75
C VAL A 79 11.30 -6.15 9.42
N THR A 80 12.04 -6.92 8.62
CA THR A 80 13.00 -7.91 9.13
C THR A 80 14.10 -7.27 9.98
N LEU A 81 14.57 -6.06 9.64
CA LEU A 81 15.56 -5.35 10.43
C LEU A 81 15.02 -4.99 11.82
N ILE A 82 13.78 -4.52 11.90
CA ILE A 82 13.12 -4.17 13.15
C ILE A 82 12.89 -5.41 14.01
N GLU A 83 12.40 -6.51 13.43
CA GLU A 83 12.24 -7.79 14.12
C GLU A 83 13.57 -8.27 14.73
N ARG A 84 14.65 -8.23 13.93
CA ARG A 84 16.00 -8.58 14.39
C ARG A 84 16.50 -7.62 15.48
N GLY A 85 16.18 -6.33 15.39
CA GLY A 85 16.49 -5.34 16.41
C GLY A 85 15.85 -5.71 17.76
N PHE A 86 14.54 -5.97 17.77
CA PHE A 86 13.84 -6.42 18.98
C PHE A 86 14.38 -7.74 19.53
N ALA A 87 14.72 -8.69 18.65
CA ALA A 87 15.31 -9.97 19.06
C ALA A 87 16.70 -9.80 19.69
N ARG A 88 17.56 -8.95 19.10
CA ARG A 88 18.92 -8.66 19.61
C ARG A 88 18.90 -7.96 20.97
N LEU A 89 17.92 -7.09 21.21
CA LEU A 89 17.73 -6.42 22.49
C LEU A 89 17.07 -7.33 23.54
N SER A 90 16.76 -8.59 23.19
CA SER A 90 16.08 -9.56 24.07
C SER A 90 14.79 -9.02 24.68
N ILE A 91 14.08 -8.14 23.94
CA ILE A 91 12.82 -7.57 24.39
C ILE A 91 11.75 -8.65 24.36
N ASP A 92 11.07 -8.83 25.49
CA ASP A 92 9.96 -9.77 25.63
C ASP A 92 8.88 -9.51 24.56
N ALA A 93 8.36 -10.59 23.98
CA ALA A 93 7.40 -10.53 22.90
C ALA A 93 6.15 -9.71 23.26
N SER A 94 5.75 -9.72 24.54
CA SER A 94 4.62 -8.94 25.06
C SER A 94 4.85 -7.42 25.03
N LEU A 95 6.10 -6.98 25.15
CA LEU A 95 6.45 -5.55 25.20
C LEU A 95 6.73 -4.95 23.82
N ARG A 96 7.03 -5.78 22.81
CA ARG A 96 7.34 -5.29 21.45
C ARG A 96 6.19 -4.45 20.88
N PRO A 97 4.91 -4.87 20.93
CA PRO A 97 3.81 -4.05 20.40
C PRO A 97 3.62 -2.74 21.17
N VAL A 98 3.94 -2.70 22.46
CA VAL A 98 3.87 -1.46 23.25
C VAL A 98 4.89 -0.45 22.72
N ILE A 99 6.14 -0.86 22.54
CA ILE A 99 7.20 -0.01 22.02
C ILE A 99 6.91 0.40 20.57
N GLY A 100 6.48 -0.55 19.74
CA GLY A 100 6.08 -0.28 18.35
C GLY A 100 4.93 0.72 18.28
N GLY A 101 3.92 0.58 19.14
CA GLY A 101 2.78 1.48 19.24
C GLY A 101 3.18 2.89 19.66
N VAL A 102 4.11 3.04 20.61
CA VAL A 102 4.65 4.35 20.99
C VAL A 102 5.38 5.00 19.82
N ILE A 103 6.25 4.25 19.12
CA ILE A 103 6.97 4.78 17.96
C ILE A 103 6.00 5.19 16.85
N VAL A 104 5.05 4.34 16.49
CA VAL A 104 4.03 4.64 15.48
C VAL A 104 3.16 5.84 15.90
N GLY A 105 2.82 5.93 17.19
CA GLY A 105 2.11 7.07 17.76
C GLY A 105 2.89 8.38 17.61
N LEU A 106 4.19 8.38 17.93
CA LEU A 106 5.07 9.54 17.75
C LEU A 106 5.18 9.95 16.28
N LEU A 107 5.29 8.99 15.35
CA LEU A 107 5.26 9.29 13.91
C LEU A 107 3.91 9.89 13.49
N GLY A 108 2.81 9.43 14.09
CA GLY A 108 1.47 9.98 13.88
C GLY A 108 1.29 11.42 14.37
N LEU A 109 2.07 11.86 15.36
CA LEU A 109 2.08 13.26 15.81
C LEU A 109 2.72 14.21 14.79
N ILE A 110 3.65 13.71 13.96
CA ILE A 110 4.26 14.49 12.87
C ILE A 110 3.24 14.67 11.74
N THR A 111 2.65 13.57 11.28
CA THR A 111 1.50 13.62 10.36
C THR A 111 0.52 12.48 10.64
N PRO A 112 -0.78 12.79 10.80
CA PRO A 112 -1.80 11.77 11.07
C PRO A 112 -2.03 10.84 9.88
N GLN A 113 -1.56 11.18 8.67
CA GLN A 113 -1.68 10.34 7.47
C GLN A 113 -0.91 9.01 7.59
N VAL A 114 0.06 8.97 8.50
CA VAL A 114 0.87 7.78 8.79
C VAL A 114 0.07 6.71 9.55
N LEU A 115 -0.97 7.13 10.27
CA LEU A 115 -1.83 6.24 11.05
C LEU A 115 -2.85 5.48 10.18
N SER A 116 -3.51 4.49 10.77
CA SER A 116 -4.48 3.61 10.11
C SER A 116 -3.88 2.82 8.94
N SER A 117 -4.72 2.05 8.26
CA SER A 117 -4.35 1.29 7.07
C SER A 117 -4.17 2.18 5.83
N GLY A 118 -4.58 3.46 5.87
CA GLY A 118 -4.38 4.46 4.80
C GLY A 118 -5.65 4.91 4.08
N HIS A 119 -6.82 4.35 4.39
CA HIS A 119 -8.09 4.63 3.69
C HIS A 119 -8.43 6.12 3.63
N GLY A 120 -8.47 6.80 4.78
CA GLY A 120 -8.75 8.24 4.83
C GLY A 120 -7.61 9.14 4.36
N ALA A 121 -6.38 8.61 4.27
CA ALA A 121 -5.23 9.36 3.76
C ALA A 121 -5.19 9.34 2.23
N LEU A 122 -5.52 8.20 1.62
CA LEU A 122 -5.62 8.06 0.16
C LEU A 122 -6.66 9.02 -0.42
N HIS A 123 -7.86 9.11 0.18
CA HIS A 123 -8.89 10.05 -0.26
C HIS A 123 -8.46 11.53 -0.10
N ARG A 124 -7.73 11.84 0.99
CA ARG A 124 -7.22 13.20 1.23
C ARG A 124 -6.08 13.59 0.29
N GLU A 125 -5.27 12.62 -0.13
CA GLU A 125 -4.19 12.86 -1.09
C GLU A 125 -4.77 13.32 -2.45
N PHE A 126 -5.79 12.61 -2.93
CA PHE A 126 -6.49 12.96 -4.16
C PHE A 126 -7.25 14.29 -4.07
N SER A 127 -7.63 14.76 -2.88
CA SER A 127 -8.40 16.00 -2.73
C SER A 127 -7.57 17.26 -2.45
N MET A 128 -6.36 17.13 -1.89
CA MET A 128 -5.61 18.27 -1.36
C MET A 128 -4.37 18.67 -2.18
N ASN A 129 -4.07 17.99 -3.30
CA ASN A 129 -2.95 18.30 -4.21
C ASN A 129 -1.66 18.71 -3.46
N TYR A 130 -1.18 17.83 -2.57
CA TYR A 130 0.01 18.12 -1.79
C TYR A 130 1.25 18.23 -2.71
N GLY A 131 2.16 19.15 -2.37
CA GLY A 131 3.42 19.29 -3.09
C GLY A 131 4.37 18.11 -2.84
N LEU A 132 5.24 17.82 -3.81
CA LEU A 132 6.20 16.71 -3.82
C LEU A 132 6.94 16.50 -2.48
N ALA A 133 7.36 17.58 -1.81
CA ALA A 133 8.06 17.47 -0.52
C ALA A 133 7.21 16.84 0.59
N VAL A 134 5.92 17.18 0.63
CA VAL A 134 4.97 16.61 1.59
C VAL A 134 4.72 15.15 1.23
N VAL A 135 4.43 14.83 -0.04
CA VAL A 135 4.21 13.46 -0.53
C VAL A 135 5.40 12.56 -0.18
N ALA A 136 6.61 13.01 -0.45
CA ALA A 136 7.83 12.27 -0.14
C ALA A 136 8.01 12.06 1.37
N SER A 137 7.73 13.07 2.19
CA SER A 137 7.81 12.95 3.65
C SER A 137 6.81 11.93 4.20
N VAL A 138 5.57 11.95 3.70
CA VAL A 138 4.50 11.03 4.11
C VAL A 138 4.84 9.61 3.66
N PHE A 139 5.39 9.44 2.46
CA PHE A 139 5.84 8.14 1.96
C PHE A 139 6.87 7.52 2.89
N VAL A 140 7.93 8.27 3.26
CA VAL A 140 8.98 7.77 4.15
C VAL A 140 8.44 7.46 5.54
N LEU A 141 7.65 8.36 6.12
CA LEU A 141 7.08 8.17 7.46
C LEU A 141 6.10 6.97 7.48
N LYS A 142 5.28 6.81 6.45
CA LYS A 142 4.34 5.69 6.33
C LYS A 142 5.08 4.36 6.16
N LEU A 143 6.14 4.34 5.35
CA LEU A 143 6.98 3.16 5.16
C LEU A 143 7.61 2.74 6.50
N ALA A 144 8.18 3.70 7.24
CA ALA A 144 8.76 3.46 8.56
C ALA A 144 7.72 2.96 9.56
N ALA A 145 6.57 3.63 9.67
CA ALA A 145 5.51 3.22 10.60
C ALA A 145 4.94 1.84 10.27
N SER A 146 4.76 1.52 8.99
CA SER A 146 4.28 0.20 8.55
C SER A 146 5.28 -0.89 8.92
N ALA A 147 6.58 -0.63 8.73
CA ALA A 147 7.62 -1.57 9.09
C ALA A 147 7.75 -1.75 10.61
N VAL A 148 7.65 -0.67 11.39
CA VAL A 148 7.66 -0.71 12.86
C VAL A 148 6.45 -1.46 13.40
N SER A 149 5.26 -1.20 12.85
CA SER A 149 4.04 -1.88 13.26
C SER A 149 4.17 -3.39 13.08
N LEU A 150 4.62 -3.86 11.92
CA LEU A 150 4.75 -5.29 11.66
C LEU A 150 5.92 -5.92 12.40
N GLY A 151 7.09 -5.28 12.36
CA GLY A 151 8.28 -5.82 13.00
C GLY A 151 8.24 -5.83 14.53
N SER A 152 7.31 -5.08 15.13
CA SER A 152 7.01 -5.13 16.57
C SER A 152 5.95 -6.16 16.95
N GLY A 153 5.34 -6.85 15.97
CA GLY A 153 4.40 -7.94 16.20
C GLY A 153 2.92 -7.55 16.24
N PHE A 154 2.53 -6.37 15.72
CA PHE A 154 1.11 -6.09 15.51
C PHE A 154 0.51 -7.07 14.50
N ARG A 155 -0.69 -7.56 14.79
CA ARG A 155 -1.47 -8.35 13.83
C ARG A 155 -2.16 -7.42 12.85
N GLY A 156 -1.77 -7.49 11.59
CA GLY A 156 -2.33 -6.68 10.52
C GLY A 156 -1.77 -7.11 9.17
N GLY A 157 -2.34 -6.58 8.09
CA GLY A 157 -1.88 -6.81 6.73
C GLY A 157 -1.29 -5.54 6.12
N LEU A 158 -0.37 -5.70 5.17
CA LEU A 158 0.19 -4.58 4.40
C LEU A 158 -0.68 -4.11 3.25
N PHE A 159 -1.72 -4.86 2.87
CA PHE A 159 -2.44 -4.65 1.62
C PHE A 159 -2.83 -3.18 1.37
N PHE A 160 -3.58 -2.56 2.28
CA PHE A 160 -4.00 -1.18 2.08
C PHE A 160 -2.85 -0.18 2.28
N ALA A 161 -1.91 -0.48 3.19
CA ALA A 161 -0.72 0.35 3.39
C ALA A 161 0.13 0.40 2.10
N SER A 162 0.26 -0.74 1.39
CA SER A 162 0.94 -0.81 0.10
C SER A 162 0.19 -0.10 -1.02
N LEU A 163 -1.15 -0.12 -1.02
CA LEU A 163 -1.94 0.69 -1.96
C LEU A 163 -1.68 2.19 -1.74
N PHE A 164 -1.68 2.65 -0.48
CA PHE A 164 -1.40 4.04 -0.16
C PHE A 164 0.04 4.45 -0.50
N LEU A 165 1.02 3.62 -0.15
CA LEU A 165 2.42 3.85 -0.55
C LEU A 165 2.59 3.87 -2.08
N GLY A 166 1.89 2.99 -2.80
CA GLY A 166 1.87 2.97 -4.27
C GLY A 166 1.29 4.25 -4.86
N ALA A 167 0.20 4.76 -4.30
CA ALA A 167 -0.40 6.03 -4.73
C ALA A 167 0.55 7.23 -4.50
N LEU A 168 1.18 7.30 -3.33
CA LEU A 168 2.17 8.34 -3.02
C LEU A 168 3.39 8.25 -3.95
N LEU A 169 3.88 7.05 -4.22
CA LEU A 169 5.00 6.84 -5.15
C LEU A 169 4.62 7.25 -6.57
N GLY A 170 3.41 6.88 -7.01
CA GLY A 170 2.87 7.28 -8.31
C GLY A 170 2.76 8.80 -8.43
N LYS A 171 2.24 9.48 -7.41
CA LYS A 171 2.13 10.94 -7.40
C LYS A 171 3.50 11.62 -7.42
N ALA A 172 4.42 11.16 -6.57
CA ALA A 172 5.79 11.68 -6.55
C ALA A 172 6.50 11.48 -7.90
N PHE A 173 6.28 10.32 -8.55
CA PHE A 173 6.82 10.05 -9.87
C PHE A 173 6.24 10.99 -10.95
N ALA A 174 4.92 11.22 -10.93
CA ALA A 174 4.26 12.14 -11.85
C ALA A 174 4.78 13.57 -11.70
N ASP A 175 4.88 14.08 -10.46
CA ASP A 175 5.44 15.41 -10.17
C ASP A 175 6.88 15.57 -10.68
N VAL A 176 7.70 14.52 -10.60
CA VAL A 176 9.06 14.51 -11.15
C VAL A 176 9.06 14.47 -12.67
N MET A 177 8.17 13.69 -13.29
CA MET A 177 8.03 13.62 -14.75
C MET A 177 7.57 14.94 -15.36
N LEU A 178 6.73 15.71 -14.67
CA LEU A 178 6.34 17.06 -15.09
C LEU A 178 7.55 18.00 -15.25
N VAL A 179 8.59 17.82 -14.43
CA VAL A 179 9.82 18.63 -14.50
C VAL A 179 10.80 18.11 -15.54
N ILE A 180 11.01 16.79 -15.60
CA ILE A 180 12.04 16.17 -16.45
C ILE A 180 11.58 16.05 -17.90
N SER A 181 10.32 15.69 -18.11
CA SER A 181 9.76 15.39 -19.43
C SER A 181 8.29 15.83 -19.51
N PRO A 182 8.00 17.14 -19.47
CA PRO A 182 6.62 17.64 -19.57
C PRO A 182 5.92 17.20 -20.87
N ALA A 183 6.67 16.90 -21.92
CA ALA A 183 6.17 16.42 -23.20
C ALA A 183 5.48 15.03 -23.13
N THR A 184 5.71 14.23 -22.08
CA THR A 184 5.02 12.94 -21.91
C THR A 184 3.61 13.06 -21.34
N GLY A 185 3.23 14.23 -20.81
CA GLY A 185 1.88 14.46 -20.27
C GLY A 185 1.50 13.51 -19.14
N ILE A 186 2.44 13.22 -18.23
CA ILE A 186 2.21 12.41 -17.03
C ILE A 186 2.05 13.38 -15.85
N ASP A 187 0.90 13.36 -15.16
CA ASP A 187 0.51 14.29 -14.09
C ASP A 187 -0.13 13.62 -12.84
#